data_AF-A0A507ESA2-F1
#
_entry.id   AF-A0A507ESA2-F1
#
_cell.length_a   1.000
_cell.length_b   1.000
_cell.length_c   1.000
_cell.angle_alpha   90.00
_cell.angle_beta   90.00
_cell.angle_gamma   90.00
#
_symmetry.space_group_name_H-M   'P 1'
#
loop_
_entity.id
_entity.type
_entity.pdbx_description
1 polymer ?
#
loop_
_entity_poly.entity_id
_entity_poly.type
_entity_poly.pdbx_seq_one_letter_code
_entity_poly.pdbx_strand_id
1 'polypeptide(L)'
;MPTLVFWTKCVLAASAWVSTVAQRIREEDGPPAPTNLITPPGPIVDSATYVAPAEPKYDYVDVIHKSYLFYWAQRSGKMPYQRLAWRSDSCLDCQGQYGEDLSGGWYEAANTMKWGGPFGFTAFQLAWNVLEYGDALKQVNEYKESIDWVRQGAEYLLNVYSKNATHERLVGVYGVSAVGPTDIDFGYFGPPEEYLQWVPLNFGRRAFYCEGSATFNKGCSDIAGDYASALAAASLALKPVDEAFAARCLEMAKTIYDFGMRYLNTYNASVFDDFGWANYKEWYPSYGYYDELSLASVLLHLATQDANYLTQSQQHLAKIDGYSEYSWSDKGIASAILLHKLTKDAALATTIRTFFADWLPGGKIKRTPRGLVYYMQWGVLRYATNVAFIALVHADVLEKNAGDKAFVTQLRNFAVQQTNYILGDCGRSWIPGFGENYPKLPYHKGSYNAYIDYPMRGQTNDAIGDDFLTSTTPNRFILYGALVGGPAATDGYVDNRQNYEYTEVTQDYNAAFTGALAGLVSLYGPSKFKAASDCGLDLGWGHPNATKQPAYAAGDCYHTCDPCVPGTTTAPAPGGQTGATGNPSRPGSGTAAKSGAFGVFNAQVWTSVGVAVVVVVLSVWVIL
;
A
#
# COMPACT_ATOMS: atom_id res chain seq x y z
N MET A 1 -48.87 3.01 6.84
CA MET A 1 -47.50 2.46 7.03
C MET A 1 -46.74 2.12 5.74
N PRO A 2 -47.29 1.53 4.66
CA PRO A 2 -46.45 1.17 3.50
C PRO A 2 -45.88 2.38 2.73
N THR A 3 -46.58 3.50 2.73
CA THR A 3 -46.17 4.76 2.08
C THR A 3 -44.87 5.33 2.63
N LEU A 4 -44.67 5.32 3.95
CA LEU A 4 -43.47 5.89 4.58
C LEU A 4 -42.21 5.11 4.16
N VAL A 5 -42.29 3.78 4.15
CA VAL A 5 -41.18 2.89 3.71
C VAL A 5 -40.85 3.10 2.23
N PHE A 6 -41.84 3.39 1.38
CA PHE A 6 -41.61 3.73 -0.03
C PHE A 6 -40.85 5.05 -0.16
N TRP A 7 -41.29 6.11 0.53
CA TRP A 7 -40.58 7.39 0.54
C TRP A 7 -39.17 7.31 1.11
N THR A 8 -38.94 6.59 2.21
CA THR A 8 -37.58 6.37 2.74
C THR A 8 -36.69 5.66 1.71
N LYS A 9 -37.21 4.64 1.00
CA LYS A 9 -36.45 3.97 -0.07
C LYS A 9 -36.18 4.87 -1.27
N CYS A 10 -37.13 5.71 -1.68
CA CYS A 10 -36.92 6.70 -2.74
C CYS A 10 -35.88 7.77 -2.35
N VAL A 11 -35.91 8.25 -1.09
CA VAL A 11 -34.92 9.20 -0.58
C VAL A 11 -33.53 8.58 -0.49
N LEU A 12 -33.41 7.33 -0.02
CA LEU A 12 -32.13 6.60 0.02
C LEU A 12 -31.58 6.28 -1.38
N ALA A 13 -32.45 5.92 -2.33
CA ALA A 13 -32.06 5.74 -3.72
C ALA A 13 -31.63 7.06 -4.37
N ALA A 14 -32.34 8.16 -4.08
CA ALA A 14 -31.98 9.50 -4.54
C ALA A 14 -30.65 9.98 -3.92
N SER A 15 -30.41 9.75 -2.62
CA SER A 15 -29.14 10.12 -1.99
C SER A 15 -27.98 9.29 -2.53
N ALA A 16 -28.16 7.98 -2.75
CA ALA A 16 -27.15 7.12 -3.37
C ALA A 16 -26.87 7.49 -4.83
N TRP A 17 -27.90 7.89 -5.58
CA TRP A 17 -27.73 8.37 -6.95
C TRP A 17 -27.04 9.74 -6.98
N VAL A 18 -27.43 10.67 -6.11
CA VAL A 18 -26.79 11.99 -5.97
C VAL A 18 -25.35 11.87 -5.48
N SER A 19 -25.01 10.92 -4.59
CA SER A 19 -23.60 10.69 -4.21
C SER A 19 -22.81 10.06 -5.35
N THR A 20 -23.38 9.10 -6.10
CA THR A 20 -22.74 8.52 -7.29
C THR A 20 -22.52 9.56 -8.41
N VAL A 21 -23.49 10.47 -8.59
CA VAL A 21 -23.39 11.58 -9.56
C VAL A 21 -22.42 12.66 -9.07
N ALA A 22 -22.41 13.01 -7.78
CA ALA A 22 -21.45 13.94 -7.21
C ALA A 22 -20.02 13.37 -7.13
N GLN A 23 -19.87 12.04 -7.14
CA GLN A 23 -18.59 11.36 -7.31
C GLN A 23 -18.14 11.47 -8.77
N ARG A 24 -18.98 11.06 -9.74
CA ARG A 24 -18.70 11.22 -11.18
C ARG A 24 -18.42 12.67 -11.60
N ILE A 25 -19.14 13.65 -11.05
CA ILE A 25 -18.90 15.08 -11.31
C ILE A 25 -17.56 15.52 -10.71
N ARG A 26 -17.10 14.98 -9.58
CA ARG A 26 -15.73 15.24 -9.06
C ARG A 26 -14.63 14.50 -9.84
N GLU A 27 -14.99 13.44 -10.56
CA GLU A 27 -14.11 12.69 -11.47
C GLU A 27 -14.06 13.29 -12.89
N GLU A 28 -15.11 14.02 -13.31
CA GLU A 28 -15.20 14.73 -14.61
C GLU A 28 -14.77 16.21 -14.51
N ASP A 29 -15.22 16.96 -13.49
CA ASP A 29 -14.79 18.32 -13.14
C ASP A 29 -13.71 18.30 -12.03
N GLY A 30 -12.55 17.73 -12.34
CA GLY A 30 -11.37 17.80 -11.48
C GLY A 30 -10.88 19.24 -11.22
N PRO A 31 -9.95 19.45 -10.26
CA PRO A 31 -9.43 20.80 -9.98
C PRO A 31 -8.88 21.47 -11.25
N PRO A 32 -9.11 22.79 -11.43
CA PRO A 32 -8.88 23.47 -12.70
C PRO A 32 -7.45 23.25 -13.19
N ALA A 33 -7.34 22.73 -14.42
CA ALA A 33 -6.09 22.22 -15.00
C ALA A 33 -4.91 23.17 -14.73
N PRO A 34 -3.83 22.71 -14.04
CA PRO A 34 -2.77 23.60 -13.59
C PRO A 34 -2.15 24.39 -14.73
N THR A 35 -2.07 25.71 -14.57
CA THR A 35 -1.60 26.63 -15.61
C THR A 35 -0.11 26.48 -15.96
N ASN A 36 0.64 25.72 -15.15
CA ASN A 36 2.09 25.53 -15.24
C ASN A 36 2.50 24.03 -15.34
N LEU A 37 1.79 23.22 -16.13
CA LEU A 37 2.15 21.80 -16.34
C LEU A 37 3.56 21.65 -16.96
N ILE A 38 4.46 20.96 -16.26
CA ILE A 38 5.81 20.65 -16.73
C ILE A 38 5.76 19.47 -17.71
N THR A 39 5.63 19.73 -19.00
CA THR A 39 5.72 18.70 -20.05
C THR A 39 7.09 18.00 -20.02
N PRO A 40 7.17 16.66 -19.97
CA PRO A 40 8.43 15.93 -20.04
C PRO A 40 9.16 16.16 -21.38
N PRO A 41 10.49 16.34 -21.40
CA PRO A 41 11.22 16.71 -22.62
C PRO A 41 11.51 15.53 -23.58
N GLY A 42 11.23 14.29 -23.18
CA GLY A 42 11.50 13.09 -23.98
C GLY A 42 10.54 12.90 -25.17
N PRO A 43 10.88 11.96 -26.07
CA PRO A 43 10.19 11.76 -27.34
C PRO A 43 8.78 11.18 -27.17
N ILE A 44 7.87 11.59 -28.05
CA ILE A 44 6.59 10.89 -28.29
C ILE A 44 6.88 9.45 -28.70
N VAL A 45 6.12 8.48 -28.17
CA VAL A 45 6.37 7.04 -28.38
C VAL A 45 5.11 6.34 -28.89
N ASP A 46 5.21 5.76 -30.09
CA ASP A 46 4.23 4.77 -30.53
C ASP A 46 4.48 3.43 -29.83
N SER A 47 3.64 3.08 -28.86
CA SER A 47 3.71 1.78 -28.19
C SER A 47 3.49 0.59 -29.14
N ALA A 48 2.83 0.75 -30.29
CA ALA A 48 2.57 -0.35 -31.22
C ALA A 48 3.81 -0.82 -31.98
N THR A 49 4.81 0.06 -32.13
CA THR A 49 6.12 -0.25 -32.73
C THR A 49 7.26 -0.33 -31.70
N TYR A 50 6.97 -0.20 -30.40
CA TYR A 50 7.99 -0.31 -29.35
C TYR A 50 8.60 -1.72 -29.26
N VAL A 51 9.93 -1.77 -29.23
CA VAL A 51 10.73 -2.98 -29.00
C VAL A 51 11.64 -2.73 -27.82
N ALA A 52 11.64 -3.65 -26.84
CA ALA A 52 12.56 -3.56 -25.71
C ALA A 52 14.03 -3.60 -26.20
N PRO A 53 14.92 -2.74 -25.70
CA PRO A 53 16.35 -2.82 -26.02
C PRO A 53 16.93 -4.14 -25.51
N ALA A 54 17.99 -4.65 -26.16
CA ALA A 54 18.67 -5.88 -25.76
C ALA A 54 19.55 -5.73 -24.49
N GLU A 55 19.92 -4.50 -24.17
CA GLU A 55 20.65 -4.11 -22.97
C GLU A 55 19.76 -3.25 -22.07
N PRO A 56 19.89 -3.34 -20.73
CA PRO A 56 19.11 -2.52 -19.81
C PRO A 56 19.55 -1.05 -19.94
N LYS A 57 18.57 -0.14 -20.06
CA LYS A 57 18.84 1.30 -20.20
C LYS A 57 19.09 1.99 -18.85
N TYR A 58 18.57 1.41 -17.77
CA TYR A 58 18.62 1.94 -16.40
C TYR A 58 19.15 0.86 -15.45
N ASP A 59 19.80 1.27 -14.36
CA ASP A 59 20.19 0.35 -13.30
C ASP A 59 18.96 0.03 -12.44
N TYR A 60 18.26 -1.06 -12.78
CA TYR A 60 17.06 -1.48 -12.06
C TYR A 60 17.37 -1.91 -10.61
N VAL A 61 18.61 -2.30 -10.29
CA VAL A 61 18.99 -2.71 -8.92
C VAL A 61 19.10 -1.49 -8.02
N ASP A 62 19.72 -0.41 -8.51
CA ASP A 62 19.75 0.87 -7.80
C ASP A 62 18.34 1.41 -7.48
N VAL A 63 17.36 1.15 -8.35
CA VAL A 63 15.94 1.49 -8.09
C VAL A 63 15.29 0.55 -7.10
N ILE A 64 15.54 -0.77 -7.15
CA ILE A 64 15.04 -1.74 -6.14
C ILE A 64 15.52 -1.35 -4.75
N HIS A 65 16.82 -1.10 -4.61
CA HIS A 65 17.45 -0.69 -3.36
C HIS A 65 16.83 0.59 -2.79
N LYS A 66 16.62 1.60 -3.64
CA LYS A 66 15.91 2.83 -3.28
C LYS A 66 14.45 2.55 -2.93
N SER A 67 13.73 1.67 -3.64
CA SER A 67 12.35 1.29 -3.31
C SER A 67 12.24 0.68 -1.90
N TYR A 68 13.25 -0.06 -1.46
CA TYR A 68 13.34 -0.52 -0.07
C TYR A 68 13.63 0.62 0.93
N LEU A 69 14.39 1.66 0.56
CA LEU A 69 14.51 2.87 1.39
C LEU A 69 13.17 3.63 1.54
N PHE A 70 12.25 3.55 0.57
CA PHE A 70 10.87 4.04 0.76
C PHE A 70 10.10 3.21 1.82
N TYR A 71 10.24 1.89 1.84
CA TYR A 71 9.65 1.08 2.92
C TYR A 71 10.29 1.35 4.30
N TRP A 72 11.55 1.78 4.37
CA TRP A 72 12.13 2.37 5.59
C TRP A 72 11.48 3.71 5.96
N ALA A 73 11.18 4.56 4.98
CA ALA A 73 10.47 5.83 5.19
C ALA A 73 9.02 5.62 5.68
N GLN A 74 8.34 4.56 5.23
CA GLN A 74 7.00 4.19 5.71
C GLN A 74 7.00 3.37 7.01
N ARG A 75 8.15 2.90 7.53
CA ARG A 75 8.22 1.96 8.65
C ARG A 75 7.56 2.49 9.93
N SER A 76 6.66 1.70 10.51
CA SER A 76 6.03 1.93 11.81
C SER A 76 6.58 0.97 12.88
N GLY A 77 6.40 1.31 14.15
CA GLY A 77 6.83 0.49 15.28
C GLY A 77 8.29 0.73 15.65
N LYS A 78 8.86 -0.25 16.33
CA LYS A 78 10.29 -0.27 16.67
C LYS A 78 11.15 -0.57 15.45
N MET A 79 12.19 0.21 15.23
CA MET A 79 13.20 -0.05 14.22
C MET A 79 14.28 -1.00 14.78
N PRO A 80 14.77 -2.00 14.00
CA PRO A 80 15.84 -2.89 14.46
C PRO A 80 17.18 -2.15 14.58
N TYR A 81 17.38 -1.15 13.72
CA TYR A 81 18.39 -0.09 13.79
C TYR A 81 17.85 1.10 12.97
N GLN A 82 18.40 2.29 13.21
CA GLN A 82 18.01 3.50 12.46
C GLN A 82 18.78 3.56 11.13
N ARG A 83 18.17 3.22 9.98
CA ARG A 83 18.84 3.33 8.66
C ARG A 83 18.83 4.77 8.14
N LEU A 84 17.67 5.41 8.22
CA LEU A 84 17.44 6.82 7.87
C LEU A 84 17.58 7.69 9.12
N ALA A 85 18.45 8.69 9.12
CA ALA A 85 18.68 9.56 10.28
C ALA A 85 17.43 10.35 10.72
N TRP A 86 16.50 10.53 9.78
CA TRP A 86 15.30 11.36 9.89
C TRP A 86 14.01 10.58 10.20
N ARG A 87 14.10 9.24 10.32
CA ARG A 87 13.06 8.35 10.87
C ARG A 87 13.54 7.71 12.17
N SER A 88 12.64 7.33 13.07
CA SER A 88 12.97 6.61 14.31
C SER A 88 11.80 5.74 14.79
N ASP A 89 11.93 5.16 15.98
CA ASP A 89 10.87 4.41 16.66
C ASP A 89 9.59 5.27 16.75
N SER A 90 8.48 4.72 16.24
CA SER A 90 7.16 5.36 16.21
C SER A 90 6.08 4.35 16.58
N CYS A 91 4.88 4.79 16.96
CA CYS A 91 3.76 3.89 17.26
C CYS A 91 4.05 2.81 18.34
N LEU A 92 4.98 3.03 19.28
CA LEU A 92 5.37 2.03 20.28
C LEU A 92 4.25 1.67 21.28
N ASP A 93 3.22 2.51 21.36
CA ASP A 93 2.01 2.36 22.18
C ASP A 93 0.81 1.81 21.38
N CYS A 94 0.97 1.61 20.06
CA CYS A 94 -0.12 1.32 19.15
C CYS A 94 -0.65 -0.10 19.34
N GLN A 95 -1.75 -0.19 20.08
CA GLN A 95 -2.42 -1.43 20.45
C GLN A 95 -3.90 -1.43 20.02
N GLY A 96 -4.46 -2.61 19.81
CA GLY A 96 -5.89 -2.81 19.61
C GLY A 96 -6.65 -2.91 20.95
N GLN A 97 -7.98 -2.76 20.86
CA GLN A 97 -8.90 -2.81 22.00
C GLN A 97 -8.93 -4.18 22.72
N TYR A 98 -8.51 -5.26 22.05
CA TYR A 98 -8.52 -6.62 22.61
C TYR A 98 -7.11 -7.16 22.90
N GLY A 99 -6.09 -6.29 22.89
CA GLY A 99 -4.70 -6.62 23.21
C GLY A 99 -3.84 -6.96 22.00
N GLU A 100 -4.28 -6.63 20.78
CA GLU A 100 -3.47 -6.74 19.56
C GLU A 100 -2.26 -5.78 19.61
N ASP A 101 -1.04 -6.25 19.33
CA ASP A 101 0.12 -5.37 19.09
C ASP A 101 0.09 -4.89 17.63
N LEU A 102 -0.20 -3.61 17.45
CA LEU A 102 -0.35 -2.95 16.14
C LEU A 102 0.76 -1.92 15.90
N SER A 103 1.88 -2.05 16.62
CA SER A 103 3.03 -1.14 16.51
C SER A 103 3.75 -1.26 15.16
N GLY A 104 4.07 -2.48 14.73
CA GLY A 104 4.85 -2.78 13.52
C GLY A 104 4.16 -2.53 12.18
N GLY A 105 4.71 -3.08 11.10
CA GLY A 105 4.24 -2.86 9.73
C GLY A 105 4.66 -1.50 9.15
N TRP A 106 3.90 -0.99 8.19
CA TRP A 106 4.11 0.29 7.52
C TRP A 106 2.92 1.23 7.70
N TYR A 107 3.17 2.53 7.54
CA TYR A 107 2.17 3.53 7.26
C TYR A 107 1.80 3.52 5.78
N GLU A 108 0.56 3.89 5.48
CA GLU A 108 0.00 3.74 4.14
C GLU A 108 0.59 4.76 3.14
N ALA A 109 0.24 6.04 3.26
CA ALA A 109 0.77 7.14 2.43
C ALA A 109 1.52 8.18 3.28
N ALA A 110 1.27 9.47 3.05
CA ALA A 110 1.75 10.58 3.87
C ALA A 110 1.24 10.57 5.33
N ASN A 111 0.15 9.85 5.61
CA ASN A 111 -0.51 9.74 6.93
C ASN A 111 0.20 8.73 7.87
N THR A 112 -0.30 8.57 9.10
CA THR A 112 0.21 7.59 10.08
C THR A 112 -0.76 6.42 10.33
N MET A 113 -1.65 6.16 9.36
CA MET A 113 -2.64 5.10 9.41
C MET A 113 -2.17 3.82 8.69
N LYS A 114 -2.88 2.72 8.96
CA LYS A 114 -2.65 1.39 8.39
C LYS A 114 -3.99 0.88 7.86
N TRP A 115 -4.17 0.93 6.54
CA TRP A 115 -5.43 0.62 5.84
C TRP A 115 -5.40 -0.82 5.33
N GLY A 116 -6.41 -1.62 5.66
CA GLY A 116 -6.36 -3.08 5.53
C GLY A 116 -6.13 -3.59 4.11
N GLY A 117 -6.90 -3.13 3.12
CA GLY A 117 -6.74 -3.55 1.72
C GLY A 117 -5.34 -3.21 1.16
N PRO A 118 -4.94 -1.92 1.16
CA PRO A 118 -3.60 -1.51 0.69
C PRO A 118 -2.45 -2.21 1.43
N PHE A 119 -2.57 -2.44 2.73
CA PHE A 119 -1.55 -3.16 3.51
C PHE A 119 -1.50 -4.63 3.10
N GLY A 120 -2.66 -5.30 3.00
CA GLY A 120 -2.77 -6.70 2.60
C GLY A 120 -2.20 -6.94 1.21
N PHE A 121 -2.65 -6.15 0.23
CA PHE A 121 -2.11 -6.16 -1.13
C PHE A 121 -0.59 -5.92 -1.15
N THR A 122 -0.09 -4.94 -0.41
CA THR A 122 1.35 -4.64 -0.34
C THR A 122 2.14 -5.83 0.22
N ALA A 123 1.71 -6.40 1.34
CA ALA A 123 2.36 -7.55 1.97
C ALA A 123 2.32 -8.80 1.06
N PHE A 124 1.21 -9.04 0.38
CA PHE A 124 1.07 -10.08 -0.64
C PHE A 124 2.02 -9.85 -1.82
N GLN A 125 2.00 -8.67 -2.42
CA GLN A 125 2.76 -8.35 -3.62
C GLN A 125 4.27 -8.38 -3.33
N LEU A 126 4.72 -7.89 -2.17
CA LEU A 126 6.12 -8.02 -1.74
C LEU A 126 6.53 -9.50 -1.59
N ALA A 127 5.65 -10.37 -1.07
CA ALA A 127 5.91 -11.81 -1.04
C ALA A 127 5.92 -12.43 -2.44
N TRP A 128 5.00 -12.03 -3.33
CA TRP A 128 4.93 -12.54 -4.70
C TRP A 128 6.16 -12.14 -5.55
N ASN A 129 6.71 -10.93 -5.33
CA ASN A 129 7.99 -10.49 -5.91
C ASN A 129 9.11 -11.50 -5.61
N VAL A 130 9.18 -11.96 -4.36
CA VAL A 130 10.19 -12.94 -3.90
C VAL A 130 9.91 -14.34 -4.46
N LEU A 131 8.64 -14.73 -4.62
CA LEU A 131 8.25 -16.03 -5.17
C LEU A 131 8.54 -16.19 -6.67
N GLU A 132 8.46 -15.13 -7.46
CA GLU A 132 8.75 -15.18 -8.91
C GLU A 132 10.20 -14.79 -9.23
N TYR A 133 10.77 -13.81 -8.53
CA TYR A 133 12.07 -13.18 -8.87
C TYR A 133 13.13 -13.22 -7.77
N GLY A 134 12.91 -14.00 -6.69
CA GLY A 134 13.85 -14.17 -5.59
C GLY A 134 15.27 -14.61 -6.02
N ASP A 135 15.40 -15.43 -7.07
CA ASP A 135 16.72 -15.86 -7.56
C ASP A 135 17.47 -14.78 -8.36
N ALA A 136 16.77 -13.81 -8.95
CA ALA A 136 17.38 -12.61 -9.52
C ALA A 136 17.86 -11.68 -8.39
N LEU A 137 17.00 -11.45 -7.39
CA LEU A 137 17.30 -10.64 -6.20
C LEU A 137 18.51 -11.18 -5.41
N LYS A 138 18.72 -12.51 -5.37
CA LYS A 138 19.92 -13.12 -4.73
C LYS A 138 21.21 -12.75 -5.46
N GLN A 139 21.19 -12.75 -6.79
CA GLN A 139 22.38 -12.48 -7.61
C GLN A 139 22.82 -11.01 -7.56
N VAL A 140 21.91 -10.10 -7.21
CA VAL A 140 22.17 -8.65 -7.11
C VAL A 140 22.20 -8.12 -5.66
N ASN A 141 22.27 -9.01 -4.66
CA ASN A 141 22.37 -8.70 -3.22
C ASN A 141 21.10 -8.11 -2.53
N GLU A 142 19.96 -8.08 -3.21
CA GLU A 142 18.71 -7.49 -2.69
C GLU A 142 17.79 -8.48 -1.94
N TYR A 143 18.02 -9.80 -2.09
CA TYR A 143 17.13 -10.84 -1.54
C TYR A 143 16.96 -10.82 -0.02
N LYS A 144 17.99 -10.42 0.74
CA LYS A 144 17.90 -10.32 2.20
C LYS A 144 16.87 -9.25 2.60
N GLU A 145 17.03 -8.05 2.08
CA GLU A 145 16.13 -6.93 2.33
C GLU A 145 14.70 -7.27 1.87
N SER A 146 14.58 -7.90 0.70
CA SER A 146 13.31 -8.42 0.17
C SER A 146 12.60 -9.34 1.19
N ILE A 147 13.32 -10.28 1.78
CA ILE A 147 12.82 -11.24 2.77
C ILE A 147 12.46 -10.55 4.09
N ASP A 148 13.25 -9.57 4.54
CA ASP A 148 13.00 -8.84 5.78
C ASP A 148 11.73 -7.97 5.68
N TRP A 149 11.37 -7.44 4.49
CA TRP A 149 10.05 -6.80 4.26
C TRP A 149 8.89 -7.77 4.24
N VAL A 150 9.05 -8.94 3.60
CA VAL A 150 8.02 -10.00 3.61
C VAL A 150 7.74 -10.47 5.05
N ARG A 151 8.79 -10.59 5.87
CA ARG A 151 8.67 -10.84 7.31
C ARG A 151 7.91 -9.72 8.00
N GLN A 152 8.28 -8.45 7.82
CA GLN A 152 7.64 -7.33 8.52
C GLN A 152 6.14 -7.18 8.20
N GLY A 153 5.75 -7.38 6.94
CA GLY A 153 4.33 -7.39 6.57
C GLY A 153 3.57 -8.52 7.27
N ALA A 154 4.15 -9.72 7.27
CA ALA A 154 3.59 -10.87 7.97
C ALA A 154 3.56 -10.71 9.51
N GLU A 155 4.57 -10.07 10.12
CA GLU A 155 4.63 -9.83 11.57
C GLU A 155 3.46 -8.98 12.06
N TYR A 156 3.09 -7.91 11.32
CA TYR A 156 1.87 -7.14 11.61
C TYR A 156 0.60 -8.00 11.41
N LEU A 157 0.51 -8.73 10.30
CA LEU A 157 -0.66 -9.55 9.97
C LEU A 157 -0.83 -10.80 10.86
N LEU A 158 0.17 -11.16 11.67
CA LEU A 158 0.01 -12.17 12.74
C LEU A 158 -0.68 -11.62 14.00
N ASN A 159 -0.82 -10.29 14.13
CA ASN A 159 -1.42 -9.65 15.31
C ASN A 159 -2.84 -9.08 15.07
N VAL A 160 -3.29 -8.97 13.81
CA VAL A 160 -4.57 -8.31 13.44
C VAL A 160 -5.84 -9.13 13.74
N TYR A 161 -5.73 -10.40 14.16
CA TYR A 161 -6.89 -11.26 14.43
C TYR A 161 -7.04 -11.56 15.92
N SER A 162 -8.25 -11.36 16.46
CA SER A 162 -8.56 -11.68 17.85
C SER A 162 -9.90 -12.42 18.00
N LYS A 163 -9.98 -13.32 18.98
CA LYS A 163 -11.12 -14.21 19.19
C LYS A 163 -11.43 -14.38 20.67
N ASN A 164 -12.71 -14.42 21.02
CA ASN A 164 -13.17 -14.85 22.33
C ASN A 164 -14.28 -15.92 22.20
N ALA A 165 -14.94 -16.27 23.31
CA ALA A 165 -15.93 -17.35 23.34
C ALA A 165 -17.20 -17.10 22.49
N THR A 166 -17.45 -15.86 22.04
CA THR A 166 -18.67 -15.49 21.30
C THR A 166 -18.41 -14.71 20.02
N HIS A 167 -17.25 -14.08 19.86
CA HIS A 167 -16.93 -13.21 18.73
C HIS A 167 -15.54 -13.47 18.15
N GLU A 168 -15.41 -13.29 16.85
CA GLU A 168 -14.15 -13.24 16.10
C GLU A 168 -14.00 -11.86 15.45
N ARG A 169 -12.79 -11.32 15.42
CA ARG A 169 -12.50 -9.96 14.96
C ARG A 169 -11.24 -9.90 14.11
N LEU A 170 -11.25 -8.97 13.17
CA LEU A 170 -10.12 -8.67 12.30
C LEU A 170 -9.92 -7.15 12.25
N VAL A 171 -8.70 -6.66 12.51
CA VAL A 171 -8.36 -5.23 12.40
C VAL A 171 -8.38 -4.83 10.92
N GLY A 172 -9.45 -4.17 10.49
CA GLY A 172 -9.58 -3.62 9.13
C GLY A 172 -8.84 -2.29 8.95
N VAL A 173 -8.63 -1.55 10.04
CA VAL A 173 -7.97 -0.23 10.05
C VAL A 173 -7.23 -0.01 11.36
N TYR A 174 -6.09 0.67 11.31
CA TYR A 174 -5.50 1.32 12.48
C TYR A 174 -5.19 2.80 12.21
N GLY A 175 -5.69 3.71 13.06
CA GLY A 175 -5.56 5.17 12.89
C GLY A 175 -6.85 5.93 13.22
N VAL A 176 -7.00 7.19 12.78
CA VAL A 176 -8.29 7.95 12.86
C VAL A 176 -8.48 8.91 11.68
N SER A 177 -9.29 8.52 10.69
CA SER A 177 -9.63 9.37 9.54
C SER A 177 -10.82 10.33 9.76
N ALA A 178 -11.55 10.26 10.89
CA ALA A 178 -12.63 11.23 11.13
C ALA A 178 -13.06 11.38 12.59
N VAL A 179 -13.30 12.63 12.99
CA VAL A 179 -14.25 13.00 14.05
C VAL A 179 -15.07 14.20 13.55
N GLY A 180 -16.26 13.95 13.00
CA GLY A 180 -17.08 14.98 12.36
C GLY A 180 -16.50 15.41 11.00
N PRO A 181 -16.40 16.72 10.69
CA PRO A 181 -15.87 17.21 9.41
C PRO A 181 -14.33 17.22 9.34
N THR A 182 -13.64 16.86 10.43
CA THR A 182 -12.17 16.91 10.54
C THR A 182 -11.59 15.51 10.48
N ASP A 183 -10.71 15.26 9.51
CA ASP A 183 -9.80 14.11 9.52
C ASP A 183 -8.63 14.40 10.47
N ILE A 184 -8.28 13.46 11.34
CA ILE A 184 -7.26 13.66 12.37
C ILE A 184 -5.86 13.25 11.87
N ASP A 185 -5.75 12.20 11.07
CA ASP A 185 -4.46 11.65 10.61
C ASP A 185 -4.03 12.27 9.25
N PHE A 186 -4.97 12.51 8.33
CA PHE A 186 -4.72 13.40 7.20
C PHE A 186 -4.61 14.85 7.65
N GLY A 187 -5.30 15.25 8.73
CA GLY A 187 -5.15 16.56 9.34
C GLY A 187 -3.82 16.77 10.07
N TYR A 188 -3.18 15.73 10.61
CA TYR A 188 -1.92 15.84 11.35
C TYR A 188 -0.71 16.02 10.43
N PHE A 189 0.01 17.15 10.49
CA PHE A 189 1.13 17.46 9.57
C PHE A 189 2.57 17.25 10.13
N GLY A 190 2.72 16.65 11.31
CA GLY A 190 4.02 16.40 11.94
C GLY A 190 4.64 15.01 11.66
N PRO A 191 5.81 14.69 12.26
CA PRO A 191 6.47 13.39 12.10
C PRO A 191 5.75 12.26 12.89
N PRO A 192 5.74 11.01 12.39
CA PRO A 192 5.06 9.90 13.05
C PRO A 192 5.63 9.54 14.43
N GLU A 193 6.91 9.81 14.66
CA GLU A 193 7.61 9.67 15.95
C GLU A 193 6.97 10.52 17.06
N GLU A 194 6.39 11.67 16.72
CA GLU A 194 5.89 12.65 17.69
C GLU A 194 4.36 12.78 17.68
N TYR A 195 3.64 11.91 16.97
CA TYR A 195 2.17 11.97 16.80
C TYR A 195 1.42 12.25 18.12
N LEU A 196 1.74 11.52 19.20
CA LEU A 196 1.08 11.66 20.50
C LEU A 196 1.29 13.02 21.19
N GLN A 197 2.32 13.77 20.78
CA GLN A 197 2.66 15.08 21.34
C GLN A 197 1.90 16.22 20.64
N TRP A 198 1.45 16.00 19.40
CA TRP A 198 1.00 17.05 18.48
C TRP A 198 -0.34 16.76 17.78
N VAL A 199 -0.88 15.55 17.89
CA VAL A 199 -2.18 15.19 17.29
C VAL A 199 -3.28 16.12 17.83
N PRO A 200 -4.11 16.74 16.96
CA PRO A 200 -5.22 17.56 17.40
C PRO A 200 -6.15 16.82 18.36
N LEU A 201 -6.66 17.55 19.35
CA LEU A 201 -7.77 17.13 20.23
C LEU A 201 -7.51 15.89 21.12
N ASN A 202 -6.26 15.44 21.28
CA ASN A 202 -5.87 14.33 22.17
C ASN A 202 -6.54 12.97 21.82
N PHE A 203 -6.93 12.78 20.55
CA PHE A 203 -7.42 11.49 20.04
C PHE A 203 -6.25 10.57 19.68
N GLY A 204 -5.99 9.59 20.55
CA GLY A 204 -5.05 8.51 20.24
C GLY A 204 -5.52 7.65 19.05
N ARG A 205 -4.57 7.04 18.33
CA ARG A 205 -4.87 6.07 17.27
C ARG A 205 -5.59 4.85 17.85
N ARG A 206 -6.52 4.29 17.08
CA ARG A 206 -7.30 3.12 17.49
C ARG A 206 -7.44 2.11 16.36
N ALA A 207 -7.66 0.85 16.73
CA ALA A 207 -8.08 -0.18 15.81
C ALA A 207 -9.59 -0.02 15.51
N PHE A 208 -9.97 -0.25 14.25
CA PHE A 208 -11.34 -0.54 13.88
C PHE A 208 -11.42 -1.97 13.32
N TYR A 209 -12.53 -2.65 13.60
CA TYR A 209 -12.66 -4.09 13.44
C TYR A 209 -13.77 -4.48 12.49
N CYS A 210 -13.53 -5.50 11.68
CA CYS A 210 -14.59 -6.38 11.19
C CYS A 210 -14.90 -7.40 12.29
N GLU A 211 -16.14 -7.83 12.45
CA GLU A 211 -16.56 -8.71 13.55
C GLU A 211 -17.66 -9.70 13.15
N GLY A 212 -17.53 -10.95 13.61
CA GLY A 212 -18.49 -12.03 13.37
C GLY A 212 -18.85 -12.80 14.64
N SER A 213 -20.11 -13.23 14.75
CA SER A 213 -20.63 -14.08 15.84
C SER A 213 -21.71 -15.03 15.32
N ALA A 214 -22.29 -15.86 16.20
CA ALA A 214 -23.43 -16.72 15.84
C ALA A 214 -24.73 -15.94 15.52
N THR A 215 -24.80 -14.64 15.83
CA THR A 215 -25.99 -13.78 15.64
C THR A 215 -25.66 -12.44 14.96
N PHE A 216 -24.44 -12.27 14.45
CA PHE A 216 -23.91 -11.01 13.94
C PHE A 216 -22.93 -11.28 12.79
N ASN A 217 -23.09 -10.56 11.67
CA ASN A 217 -22.13 -10.54 10.58
C ASN A 217 -21.82 -9.09 10.20
N LYS A 218 -20.63 -8.62 10.61
CA LYS A 218 -19.94 -7.46 10.07
C LYS A 218 -18.51 -7.86 9.66
N GLY A 219 -18.37 -9.00 8.96
CA GLY A 219 -17.10 -9.49 8.42
C GLY A 219 -16.54 -8.62 7.29
N CYS A 220 -15.35 -8.96 6.81
CA CYS A 220 -14.72 -8.27 5.67
C CYS A 220 -13.93 -9.31 4.88
N SER A 221 -14.61 -10.00 3.98
CA SER A 221 -14.04 -11.09 3.18
C SER A 221 -13.00 -10.61 2.17
N ASP A 222 -13.10 -9.34 1.81
CA ASP A 222 -12.09 -8.55 1.08
C ASP A 222 -10.79 -8.48 1.89
N ILE A 223 -10.77 -7.73 2.99
CA ILE A 223 -9.58 -7.54 3.83
C ILE A 223 -9.06 -8.88 4.40
N ALA A 224 -9.95 -9.80 4.75
CA ALA A 224 -9.59 -11.13 5.21
C ALA A 224 -8.93 -11.98 4.10
N GLY A 225 -9.43 -11.90 2.86
CA GLY A 225 -8.80 -12.54 1.72
C GLY A 225 -7.43 -11.92 1.44
N ASP A 226 -7.31 -10.60 1.47
CA ASP A 226 -6.05 -9.88 1.28
C ASP A 226 -4.99 -10.31 2.31
N TYR A 227 -5.33 -10.26 3.60
CA TYR A 227 -4.45 -10.69 4.69
C TYR A 227 -4.10 -12.19 4.62
N ALA A 228 -5.06 -13.05 4.28
CA ALA A 228 -4.81 -14.48 4.11
C ALA A 228 -3.90 -14.77 2.89
N SER A 229 -4.06 -14.03 1.79
CA SER A 229 -3.20 -14.11 0.62
C SER A 229 -1.76 -13.70 0.95
N ALA A 230 -1.60 -12.61 1.70
CA ALA A 230 -0.30 -12.11 2.15
C ALA A 230 0.42 -13.10 3.05
N LEU A 231 -0.27 -13.64 4.06
CA LEU A 231 0.30 -14.62 4.98
C LEU A 231 0.58 -15.97 4.29
N ALA A 232 -0.25 -16.41 3.35
CA ALA A 232 0.01 -17.62 2.57
C ALA A 232 1.23 -17.45 1.64
N ALA A 233 1.33 -16.32 0.92
CA ALA A 233 2.49 -15.99 0.10
C ALA A 233 3.77 -15.83 0.94
N ALA A 234 3.69 -15.16 2.10
CA ALA A 234 4.80 -15.05 3.04
C ALA A 234 5.24 -16.43 3.58
N SER A 235 4.30 -17.35 3.86
CA SER A 235 4.66 -18.72 4.27
C SER A 235 5.47 -19.47 3.21
N LEU A 236 5.15 -19.28 1.93
CA LEU A 236 5.90 -19.86 0.81
C LEU A 236 7.29 -19.20 0.66
N ALA A 237 7.36 -17.87 0.74
CA ALA A 237 8.59 -17.10 0.53
C ALA A 237 9.60 -17.23 1.68
N LEU A 238 9.12 -17.32 2.93
CA LEU A 238 9.95 -17.38 4.13
C LEU A 238 10.37 -18.80 4.51
N LYS A 239 9.68 -19.85 4.05
CA LYS A 239 9.99 -21.25 4.40
C LYS A 239 11.46 -21.67 4.19
N PRO A 240 12.18 -21.23 3.13
CA PRO A 240 13.61 -21.56 2.96
C PRO A 240 14.55 -20.85 3.95
N VAL A 241 14.07 -19.85 4.70
CA VAL A 241 14.84 -19.00 5.61
C VAL A 241 14.45 -19.23 7.08
N ASP A 242 13.16 -19.44 7.34
CA ASP A 242 12.58 -19.61 8.67
C ASP A 242 11.29 -20.43 8.59
N GLU A 243 11.41 -21.76 8.62
CA GLU A 243 10.26 -22.67 8.51
C GLU A 243 9.28 -22.54 9.70
N ALA A 244 9.77 -22.15 10.89
CA ALA A 244 8.93 -21.99 12.08
C ALA A 244 8.04 -20.74 11.99
N PHE A 245 8.58 -19.62 11.51
CA PHE A 245 7.78 -18.43 11.23
C PHE A 245 6.86 -18.63 10.03
N ALA A 246 7.32 -19.32 8.97
CA ALA A 246 6.48 -19.68 7.83
C ALA A 246 5.28 -20.55 8.23
N ALA A 247 5.46 -21.50 9.15
CA ALA A 247 4.36 -22.32 9.68
C ALA A 247 3.31 -21.47 10.42
N ARG A 248 3.73 -20.50 11.26
CA ARG A 248 2.84 -19.53 11.90
C ARG A 248 2.05 -18.71 10.87
N CYS A 249 2.70 -18.23 9.81
CA CYS A 249 2.03 -17.50 8.74
C CYS A 249 0.95 -18.37 8.08
N LEU A 250 1.23 -19.63 7.79
CA LEU A 250 0.26 -20.54 7.17
C LEU A 250 -0.92 -20.89 8.10
N GLU A 251 -0.69 -21.00 9.41
CA GLU A 251 -1.75 -21.22 10.41
C GLU A 251 -2.70 -20.00 10.53
N MET A 252 -2.14 -18.79 10.56
CA MET A 252 -2.95 -17.57 10.58
C MET A 252 -3.63 -17.29 9.25
N ALA A 253 -2.98 -17.58 8.11
CA ALA A 253 -3.58 -17.46 6.78
C ALA A 253 -4.88 -18.27 6.65
N LYS A 254 -4.87 -19.52 7.13
CA LYS A 254 -6.06 -20.37 7.21
C LYS A 254 -7.12 -19.78 8.13
N THR A 255 -6.71 -19.33 9.32
CA THR A 255 -7.61 -18.78 10.34
C THR A 255 -8.36 -17.54 9.85
N ILE A 256 -7.65 -16.63 9.17
CA ILE A 256 -8.24 -15.41 8.60
C ILE A 256 -9.07 -15.72 7.35
N TYR A 257 -8.64 -16.65 6.48
CA TYR A 257 -9.45 -17.10 5.35
C TYR A 257 -10.76 -17.75 5.81
N ASP A 258 -10.70 -18.62 6.83
CA ASP A 258 -11.88 -19.26 7.42
C ASP A 258 -12.80 -18.24 8.09
N PHE A 259 -12.26 -17.14 8.68
CA PHE A 259 -13.08 -16.00 9.12
C PHE A 259 -13.78 -15.32 7.93
N GLY A 260 -13.05 -14.96 6.88
CA GLY A 260 -13.59 -14.34 5.68
C GLY A 260 -14.65 -15.19 4.97
N MET A 261 -14.50 -16.51 4.98
CA MET A 261 -15.46 -17.48 4.42
C MET A 261 -16.69 -17.75 5.29
N ARG A 262 -16.58 -17.58 6.62
CA ARG A 262 -17.73 -17.74 7.56
C ARG A 262 -18.57 -16.47 7.68
N TYR A 263 -17.95 -15.30 7.53
CA TYR A 263 -18.57 -13.99 7.70
C TYR A 263 -18.56 -13.22 6.37
N LEU A 264 -19.14 -13.83 5.33
CA LEU A 264 -19.22 -13.27 3.97
C LEU A 264 -19.88 -11.89 3.97
N ASN A 265 -19.07 -10.84 3.75
CA ASN A 265 -19.50 -9.46 3.54
C ASN A 265 -18.33 -8.62 3.00
N THR A 266 -18.61 -7.47 2.36
CA THR A 266 -17.56 -6.44 2.16
C THR A 266 -17.38 -5.60 3.42
N TYR A 267 -16.18 -5.08 3.65
CA TYR A 267 -15.96 -4.12 4.73
C TYR A 267 -16.88 -2.88 4.57
N ASN A 268 -17.12 -2.47 3.32
CA ASN A 268 -18.02 -1.38 2.92
C ASN A 268 -19.46 -1.56 3.43
N ALA A 269 -19.96 -2.80 3.45
CA ALA A 269 -21.28 -3.14 3.97
C ALA A 269 -21.30 -3.37 5.49
N SER A 270 -20.15 -3.70 6.09
CA SER A 270 -19.96 -3.94 7.52
C SER A 270 -19.89 -2.66 8.36
N VAL A 271 -20.76 -1.68 8.07
CA VAL A 271 -20.76 -0.37 8.74
C VAL A 271 -21.03 -0.52 10.24
N PHE A 272 -20.09 -0.06 11.06
CA PHE A 272 -20.31 0.23 12.48
C PHE A 272 -20.83 1.65 12.64
N ASP A 273 -21.66 1.89 13.66
CA ASP A 273 -22.27 3.20 13.95
C ASP A 273 -21.27 4.22 14.53
N ASP A 274 -19.97 3.97 14.30
CA ASP A 274 -18.83 4.79 14.68
C ASP A 274 -18.32 5.54 13.45
N PHE A 275 -18.34 6.87 13.52
CA PHE A 275 -18.07 7.78 12.39
C PHE A 275 -16.76 7.46 11.64
N GLY A 276 -15.73 6.93 12.30
CA GLY A 276 -14.47 6.59 11.64
C GLY A 276 -14.57 5.48 10.59
N TRP A 277 -15.45 4.47 10.78
CA TRP A 277 -15.63 3.40 9.79
C TRP A 277 -16.45 3.85 8.59
N ALA A 278 -17.39 4.78 8.80
CA ALA A 278 -18.21 5.34 7.73
C ALA A 278 -17.36 6.10 6.69
N ASN A 279 -16.24 6.69 7.11
CA ASN A 279 -15.33 7.45 6.25
C ASN A 279 -14.16 6.59 5.73
N TYR A 280 -13.77 5.50 6.42
CA TYR A 280 -12.78 4.53 5.92
C TYR A 280 -13.16 3.92 4.54
N LYS A 281 -14.46 3.84 4.23
CA LYS A 281 -14.96 3.40 2.90
C LYS A 281 -14.98 4.49 1.82
N GLU A 282 -14.66 5.74 2.13
CA GLU A 282 -14.60 6.81 1.13
C GLU A 282 -13.23 6.89 0.44
N TRP A 283 -12.15 6.51 1.15
CA TRP A 283 -10.79 6.53 0.62
C TRP A 283 -10.37 5.24 -0.11
N TYR A 284 -10.77 4.07 0.41
CA TYR A 284 -10.33 2.75 -0.12
C TYR A 284 -11.49 1.77 -0.44
N PRO A 285 -12.58 2.24 -1.06
CA PRO A 285 -13.83 1.49 -1.20
C PRO A 285 -13.66 0.08 -1.78
N SER A 286 -14.22 -0.91 -1.08
CA SER A 286 -14.38 -2.27 -1.59
C SER A 286 -15.60 -2.42 -2.51
N TYR A 287 -15.39 -3.01 -3.68
CA TYR A 287 -16.42 -3.31 -4.69
C TYR A 287 -16.82 -4.79 -4.74
N GLY A 288 -16.09 -5.66 -4.03
CA GLY A 288 -16.26 -7.11 -4.06
C GLY A 288 -15.48 -7.79 -2.94
N TYR A 289 -15.39 -9.12 -3.00
CA TYR A 289 -14.47 -9.91 -2.16
C TYR A 289 -14.03 -11.24 -2.82
N TYR A 290 -14.38 -11.45 -4.09
CA TYR A 290 -14.19 -12.74 -4.76
C TYR A 290 -12.81 -12.87 -5.40
N ASP A 291 -12.16 -11.77 -5.76
CA ASP A 291 -10.75 -11.77 -6.18
C ASP A 291 -9.81 -12.05 -5.01
N GLU A 292 -10.02 -11.45 -3.84
CA GLU A 292 -9.20 -11.71 -2.64
C GLU A 292 -9.40 -13.14 -2.14
N LEU A 293 -10.65 -13.63 -2.05
CA LEU A 293 -10.91 -15.02 -1.67
C LEU A 293 -10.36 -16.01 -2.72
N SER A 294 -10.40 -15.68 -4.02
CA SER A 294 -9.81 -16.50 -5.08
C SER A 294 -8.28 -16.54 -4.97
N LEU A 295 -7.65 -15.39 -4.75
CA LEU A 295 -6.21 -15.25 -4.59
C LEU A 295 -5.69 -15.96 -3.32
N ALA A 296 -6.34 -15.73 -2.18
CA ALA A 296 -6.01 -16.37 -0.91
C ALA A 296 -6.07 -17.90 -1.03
N SER A 297 -7.10 -18.43 -1.69
CA SER A 297 -7.28 -19.88 -1.82
C SER A 297 -6.31 -20.52 -2.83
N VAL A 298 -5.90 -19.87 -3.93
CA VAL A 298 -4.82 -20.44 -4.77
C VAL A 298 -3.46 -20.44 -4.04
N LEU A 299 -3.19 -19.44 -3.20
CA LEU A 299 -1.97 -19.38 -2.38
C LEU A 299 -2.00 -20.38 -1.21
N LEU A 300 -3.15 -20.57 -0.55
CA LEU A 300 -3.34 -21.63 0.43
C LEU A 300 -3.22 -23.02 -0.21
N HIS A 301 -3.72 -23.23 -1.43
CA HIS A 301 -3.47 -24.46 -2.18
C HIS A 301 -1.98 -24.68 -2.44
N LEU A 302 -1.25 -23.66 -2.94
CA LEU A 302 0.20 -23.74 -3.13
C LEU A 302 0.94 -24.12 -1.83
N ALA A 303 0.58 -23.50 -0.70
CA ALA A 303 1.23 -23.71 0.60
C ALA A 303 0.86 -25.04 1.30
N THR A 304 -0.30 -25.65 0.98
CA THR A 304 -0.81 -26.85 1.67
C THR A 304 -0.90 -28.11 0.82
N GLN A 305 -0.96 -27.95 -0.51
CA GLN A 305 -1.36 -28.97 -1.47
C GLN A 305 -2.79 -29.53 -1.29
N ASP A 306 -3.66 -28.87 -0.50
CA ASP A 306 -5.06 -29.26 -0.35
C ASP A 306 -5.88 -28.81 -1.57
N ALA A 307 -6.53 -29.78 -2.24
CA ALA A 307 -7.35 -29.55 -3.44
C ALA A 307 -8.67 -28.82 -3.14
N ASN A 308 -9.12 -28.74 -1.88
CA ASN A 308 -10.29 -27.96 -1.49
C ASN A 308 -10.07 -26.47 -1.78
N TYR A 309 -8.89 -25.93 -1.44
CA TYR A 309 -8.56 -24.53 -1.71
C TYR A 309 -8.43 -24.24 -3.22
N LEU A 310 -7.89 -25.17 -4.03
CA LEU A 310 -7.88 -25.03 -5.50
C LEU A 310 -9.31 -24.94 -6.05
N THR A 311 -10.20 -25.83 -5.57
CA THR A 311 -11.61 -25.87 -5.96
C THR A 311 -12.34 -24.59 -5.57
N GLN A 312 -12.11 -24.08 -4.36
CA GLN A 312 -12.66 -22.80 -3.90
C GLN A 312 -12.15 -21.63 -4.74
N SER A 313 -10.85 -21.59 -5.06
CA SER A 313 -10.26 -20.53 -5.87
C SER A 313 -10.92 -20.41 -7.24
N GLN A 314 -11.14 -21.56 -7.91
CA GLN A 314 -11.88 -21.63 -9.18
C GLN A 314 -13.35 -21.19 -9.02
N GLN A 315 -14.02 -21.58 -7.94
CA GLN A 315 -15.41 -21.18 -7.63
C GLN A 315 -15.57 -19.69 -7.28
N HIS A 316 -14.54 -19.05 -6.74
CA HIS A 316 -14.51 -17.61 -6.49
C HIS A 316 -14.18 -16.84 -7.76
N LEU A 317 -13.18 -17.28 -8.54
CA LEU A 317 -12.80 -16.68 -9.83
C LEU A 317 -13.98 -16.65 -10.81
N ALA A 318 -14.79 -17.73 -10.83
CA ALA A 318 -15.98 -17.85 -11.67
C ALA A 318 -17.15 -16.91 -11.29
N LYS A 319 -16.97 -16.03 -10.30
CA LYS A 319 -17.95 -15.00 -9.89
C LYS A 319 -17.45 -13.56 -10.14
N ILE A 320 -16.30 -13.41 -10.79
CA ILE A 320 -15.70 -12.10 -11.09
C ILE A 320 -16.11 -11.71 -12.52
N ASP A 321 -16.97 -10.68 -12.63
CA ASP A 321 -17.53 -10.21 -13.91
C ASP A 321 -16.54 -9.33 -14.70
N GLY A 322 -15.47 -9.97 -15.17
CA GLY A 322 -14.41 -9.33 -15.96
C GLY A 322 -13.23 -8.83 -15.13
N TYR A 323 -12.22 -8.28 -15.80
CA TYR A 323 -10.97 -7.83 -15.19
C TYR A 323 -10.55 -6.54 -15.89
N SER A 324 -10.40 -5.45 -15.13
CA SER A 324 -10.09 -4.13 -15.72
C SER A 324 -8.74 -3.59 -15.26
N GLU A 325 -8.30 -3.92 -14.05
CA GLU A 325 -7.04 -3.45 -13.47
C GLU A 325 -6.26 -4.56 -12.75
N TYR A 326 -5.18 -4.17 -12.09
CA TYR A 326 -4.55 -4.96 -11.04
C TYR A 326 -4.04 -4.02 -9.94
N SER A 327 -4.58 -4.11 -8.73
CA SER A 327 -4.33 -3.16 -7.64
C SER A 327 -4.72 -3.74 -6.27
N TRP A 328 -4.67 -2.90 -5.23
CA TRP A 328 -5.28 -3.20 -3.93
C TRP A 328 -6.80 -3.46 -4.03
N SER A 329 -7.49 -3.02 -5.10
CA SER A 329 -8.95 -3.16 -5.27
C SER A 329 -9.41 -4.28 -6.21
N ASP A 330 -8.55 -4.79 -7.11
CA ASP A 330 -8.85 -5.94 -7.98
C ASP A 330 -7.59 -6.78 -8.14
N LYS A 331 -7.68 -8.04 -7.69
CA LYS A 331 -6.62 -9.06 -7.71
C LYS A 331 -7.00 -10.26 -8.59
N GLY A 332 -8.12 -10.20 -9.30
CA GLY A 332 -8.71 -11.35 -9.97
C GLY A 332 -7.83 -11.89 -11.08
N ILE A 333 -7.18 -11.00 -11.83
CA ILE A 333 -6.23 -11.36 -12.88
C ILE A 333 -4.96 -12.05 -12.32
N ALA A 334 -4.50 -11.69 -11.12
CA ALA A 334 -3.40 -12.37 -10.45
C ALA A 334 -3.77 -13.81 -10.07
N SER A 335 -4.98 -14.01 -9.53
CA SER A 335 -5.50 -15.35 -9.26
C SER A 335 -5.62 -16.18 -10.54
N ALA A 336 -6.15 -15.60 -11.63
CA ALA A 336 -6.22 -16.26 -12.94
C ALA A 336 -4.84 -16.69 -13.46
N ILE A 337 -3.81 -15.84 -13.32
CA ILE A 337 -2.42 -16.15 -13.71
C ILE A 337 -1.83 -17.29 -12.87
N LEU A 338 -2.03 -17.28 -11.55
CA LEU A 338 -1.57 -18.34 -10.64
C LEU A 338 -2.30 -19.68 -10.91
N LEU A 339 -3.61 -19.65 -11.14
CA LEU A 339 -4.39 -20.81 -11.52
C LEU A 339 -3.98 -21.36 -12.89
N HIS A 340 -3.70 -20.50 -13.88
CA HIS A 340 -3.19 -20.94 -15.19
C HIS A 340 -1.79 -21.55 -15.08
N LYS A 341 -0.90 -20.98 -14.25
CA LYS A 341 0.44 -21.51 -13.94
C LYS A 341 0.39 -22.94 -13.35
N LEU A 342 -0.67 -23.26 -12.61
CA LEU A 342 -0.92 -24.59 -12.03
C LEU A 342 -1.62 -25.56 -13.00
N THR A 343 -2.78 -25.14 -13.53
CA THR A 343 -3.72 -26.02 -14.25
C THR A 343 -3.46 -26.12 -15.75
N LYS A 344 -2.80 -25.11 -16.33
CA LYS A 344 -2.62 -24.93 -17.79
C LYS A 344 -3.94 -24.84 -18.58
N ASP A 345 -5.00 -24.40 -17.91
CA ASP A 345 -6.34 -24.30 -18.49
C ASP A 345 -6.43 -23.23 -19.61
N ALA A 346 -6.94 -23.65 -20.77
CA ALA A 346 -7.05 -22.80 -21.95
C ALA A 346 -8.09 -21.68 -21.83
N ALA A 347 -9.13 -21.84 -21.00
CA ALA A 347 -10.07 -20.77 -20.68
C ALA A 347 -9.38 -19.69 -19.84
N LEU A 348 -8.58 -20.06 -18.84
CA LEU A 348 -7.77 -19.10 -18.08
C LEU A 348 -6.75 -18.38 -18.98
N ALA A 349 -6.07 -19.10 -19.89
CA ALA A 349 -5.19 -18.48 -20.88
C ALA A 349 -5.93 -17.47 -21.78
N THR A 350 -7.19 -17.75 -22.12
CA THR A 350 -8.06 -16.86 -22.91
C THR A 350 -8.48 -15.63 -22.12
N THR A 351 -8.87 -15.78 -20.84
CA THR A 351 -9.16 -14.69 -19.92
C THR A 351 -7.95 -13.74 -19.79
N ILE A 352 -6.77 -14.30 -19.53
CA ILE A 352 -5.55 -13.50 -19.35
C ILE A 352 -5.14 -12.78 -20.64
N ARG A 353 -5.27 -13.44 -21.80
CA ARG A 353 -5.07 -12.77 -23.11
C ARG A 353 -6.09 -11.65 -23.34
N THR A 354 -7.34 -11.82 -22.89
CA THR A 354 -8.39 -10.80 -23.04
C THR A 354 -8.11 -9.57 -22.18
N PHE A 355 -7.67 -9.75 -20.93
CA PHE A 355 -7.18 -8.67 -20.08
C PHE A 355 -6.02 -7.92 -20.73
N PHE A 356 -4.95 -8.63 -21.12
CA PHE A 356 -3.79 -7.96 -21.74
C PHE A 356 -4.12 -7.35 -23.11
N ALA A 357 -5.10 -7.84 -23.86
CA ALA A 357 -5.53 -7.21 -25.11
C ALA A 357 -6.11 -5.80 -24.89
N ASP A 358 -6.70 -5.51 -23.72
CA ASP A 358 -7.15 -4.16 -23.38
C ASP A 358 -6.00 -3.24 -22.94
N TRP A 359 -4.97 -3.80 -22.28
CA TRP A 359 -3.81 -3.06 -21.80
C TRP A 359 -2.70 -2.87 -22.84
N LEU A 360 -2.60 -3.73 -23.85
CA LEU A 360 -1.62 -3.65 -24.94
C LEU A 360 -1.94 -2.55 -25.98
N PRO A 361 -1.02 -2.23 -26.91
CA PRO A 361 -1.23 -1.20 -27.93
C PRO A 361 -2.43 -1.53 -28.82
N GLY A 362 -3.31 -0.55 -29.04
CA GLY A 362 -4.59 -0.74 -29.75
C GLY A 362 -5.73 -1.29 -28.88
N GLY A 363 -5.47 -1.60 -27.60
CA GLY A 363 -6.48 -1.97 -26.62
C GLY A 363 -7.32 -0.80 -26.09
N LYS A 364 -8.22 -1.10 -25.14
CA LYS A 364 -9.14 -0.11 -24.53
C LYS A 364 -8.44 0.91 -23.61
N ILE A 365 -7.33 0.55 -22.97
CA ILE A 365 -6.66 1.43 -22.00
C ILE A 365 -5.94 2.57 -22.74
N LYS A 366 -6.28 3.81 -22.34
CA LYS A 366 -5.74 5.04 -22.93
C LYS A 366 -4.22 5.09 -22.76
N ARG A 367 -3.55 5.89 -23.59
CA ARG A 367 -2.12 6.16 -23.49
C ARG A 367 -1.84 7.64 -23.54
N THR A 368 -0.79 8.06 -22.84
CA THR A 368 -0.22 9.40 -22.99
C THR A 368 0.59 9.49 -24.30
N PRO A 369 0.91 10.70 -24.80
CA PRO A 369 1.75 10.88 -25.98
C PRO A 369 3.13 10.18 -25.92
N ARG A 370 3.67 9.94 -24.72
CA ARG A 370 4.96 9.25 -24.52
C ARG A 370 4.82 7.77 -24.13
N GLY A 371 3.64 7.19 -24.30
CA GLY A 371 3.42 5.73 -24.27
C GLY A 371 3.15 5.12 -22.90
N LEU A 372 2.97 5.93 -21.84
CA LEU A 372 2.46 5.47 -20.54
C LEU A 372 0.98 5.08 -20.67
N VAL A 373 0.57 3.95 -20.10
CA VAL A 373 -0.86 3.61 -19.97
C VAL A 373 -1.55 4.47 -18.90
N TYR A 374 -2.71 5.01 -19.26
CA TYR A 374 -3.51 5.88 -18.41
C TYR A 374 -4.86 5.21 -18.14
N TYR A 375 -4.94 4.48 -17.03
CA TYR A 375 -6.15 3.81 -16.58
C TYR A 375 -7.14 4.80 -15.95
N MET A 376 -6.71 5.46 -14.87
CA MET A 376 -7.39 6.57 -14.20
C MET A 376 -6.37 7.62 -13.74
N GLN A 377 -6.82 8.76 -13.25
CA GLN A 377 -5.94 9.87 -12.80
C GLN A 377 -5.15 9.55 -11.53
N TRP A 378 -5.66 8.70 -10.64
CA TRP A 378 -5.06 8.47 -9.33
C TRP A 378 -4.09 7.27 -9.33
N GLY A 379 -2.81 7.52 -9.05
CA GLY A 379 -1.78 6.47 -9.09
C GLY A 379 -1.58 5.89 -10.49
N VAL A 380 -1.47 6.74 -11.50
CA VAL A 380 -1.26 6.37 -12.91
C VAL A 380 -0.06 5.44 -13.06
N LEU A 381 1.05 5.77 -12.40
CA LEU A 381 2.28 4.97 -12.51
C LEU A 381 2.14 3.61 -11.82
N ARG A 382 1.48 3.56 -10.65
CA ARG A 382 1.12 2.31 -9.96
C ARG A 382 0.36 1.37 -10.88
N TYR A 383 -0.65 1.86 -11.59
CA TYR A 383 -1.40 1.03 -12.53
C TYR A 383 -0.53 0.49 -13.67
N ALA A 384 0.35 1.32 -14.24
CA ALA A 384 1.29 0.88 -15.26
C ALA A 384 2.29 -0.16 -14.75
N THR A 385 2.82 0.00 -13.52
CA THR A 385 3.79 -0.93 -12.92
C THR A 385 3.18 -2.24 -12.46
N ASN A 386 1.97 -2.20 -11.90
CA ASN A 386 1.23 -3.39 -11.48
C ASN A 386 1.00 -4.30 -12.68
N VAL A 387 0.52 -3.75 -13.79
CA VAL A 387 0.30 -4.52 -15.03
C VAL A 387 1.61 -4.93 -15.69
N ALA A 388 2.68 -4.12 -15.60
CA ALA A 388 4.02 -4.53 -16.05
C ALA A 388 4.57 -5.74 -15.29
N PHE A 389 4.39 -5.82 -13.97
CA PHE A 389 4.79 -6.98 -13.17
C PHE A 389 4.05 -8.25 -13.61
N ILE A 390 2.70 -8.24 -13.65
CA ILE A 390 1.95 -9.44 -14.06
C ILE A 390 2.16 -9.81 -15.54
N ALA A 391 2.51 -8.85 -16.40
CA ALA A 391 2.92 -9.12 -17.78
C ALA A 391 4.23 -9.93 -17.84
N LEU A 392 5.23 -9.58 -17.01
CA LEU A 392 6.49 -10.35 -16.90
C LEU A 392 6.23 -11.75 -16.35
N VAL A 393 5.47 -11.86 -15.25
CA VAL A 393 5.14 -13.16 -14.64
C VAL A 393 4.39 -14.07 -15.61
N HIS A 394 3.40 -13.54 -16.35
CA HIS A 394 2.67 -14.34 -17.34
C HIS A 394 3.53 -14.68 -18.56
N ALA A 395 4.41 -13.78 -19.02
CA ALA A 395 5.37 -14.08 -20.08
C ALA A 395 6.29 -15.25 -19.69
N ASP A 396 6.78 -15.28 -18.45
CA ASP A 396 7.63 -16.37 -17.95
C ASP A 396 6.87 -17.69 -17.79
N VAL A 397 5.57 -17.65 -17.41
CA VAL A 397 4.67 -18.82 -17.41
C VAL A 397 4.45 -19.36 -18.82
N LEU A 398 4.28 -18.49 -19.83
CA LEU A 398 4.16 -18.89 -21.23
C LEU A 398 5.47 -19.46 -21.77
N GLU A 399 6.62 -18.87 -21.44
CA GLU A 399 7.93 -19.39 -21.87
C GLU A 399 8.20 -20.81 -21.35
N LYS A 400 7.96 -21.03 -20.05
CA LYS A 400 8.12 -22.34 -19.38
C LYS A 400 7.18 -23.41 -19.92
N ASN A 401 6.07 -23.02 -20.55
CA ASN A 401 5.08 -23.93 -21.16
C ASN A 401 5.13 -23.97 -22.70
N ALA A 402 6.15 -23.38 -23.34
CA ALA A 402 6.29 -23.28 -24.79
C ALA A 402 5.08 -22.62 -25.51
N GLY A 403 4.44 -21.65 -24.84
CA GLY A 403 3.33 -20.86 -25.36
C GLY A 403 3.73 -19.83 -26.42
N ASP A 404 2.74 -19.04 -26.84
CA ASP A 404 2.84 -18.03 -27.91
C ASP A 404 3.98 -17.02 -27.68
N LYS A 405 5.07 -17.17 -28.46
CA LYS A 405 6.26 -16.32 -28.39
C LYS A 405 6.03 -14.89 -28.89
N ALA A 406 5.04 -14.64 -29.74
CA ALA A 406 4.70 -13.28 -30.13
C ALA A 406 4.03 -12.54 -28.96
N PHE A 407 3.12 -13.21 -28.26
CA PHE A 407 2.48 -12.66 -27.06
C PHE A 407 3.48 -12.48 -25.89
N VAL A 408 4.40 -13.43 -25.66
CA VAL A 408 5.54 -13.24 -24.73
C VAL A 408 6.34 -11.98 -25.04
N THR A 409 6.63 -11.71 -26.31
CA THR A 409 7.36 -10.51 -26.74
C THR A 409 6.55 -9.24 -26.51
N GLN A 410 5.25 -9.26 -26.79
CA GLN A 410 4.35 -8.12 -26.52
C GLN A 410 4.29 -7.77 -25.03
N LEU A 411 4.16 -8.76 -24.14
CA LEU A 411 4.13 -8.57 -22.69
C LEU A 411 5.46 -8.01 -22.15
N ARG A 412 6.59 -8.50 -22.65
CA ARG A 412 7.92 -8.00 -22.27
C ARG A 412 8.20 -6.60 -22.81
N ASN A 413 7.86 -6.31 -24.06
CA ASN A 413 7.94 -4.95 -24.64
C ASN A 413 7.08 -3.96 -23.84
N PHE A 414 5.86 -4.36 -23.47
CA PHE A 414 4.98 -3.56 -22.62
C PHE A 414 5.62 -3.25 -21.26
N ALA A 415 6.05 -4.28 -20.52
CA ALA A 415 6.60 -4.10 -19.19
C ALA A 415 7.86 -3.22 -19.19
N VAL A 416 8.77 -3.47 -20.15
CA VAL A 416 9.97 -2.64 -20.34
C VAL A 416 9.60 -1.19 -20.69
N GLN A 417 8.61 -0.96 -21.57
CA GLN A 417 8.16 0.40 -21.90
C GLN A 417 7.64 1.14 -20.66
N GLN A 418 6.73 0.52 -19.90
CA GLN A 418 6.10 1.18 -18.75
C GLN A 418 7.10 1.46 -17.62
N THR A 419 8.01 0.52 -17.33
CA THR A 419 9.07 0.75 -16.33
C THR A 419 10.08 1.78 -16.82
N ASN A 420 10.54 1.73 -18.07
CA ASN A 420 11.52 2.70 -18.58
C ASN A 420 10.94 4.12 -18.69
N TYR A 421 9.64 4.28 -18.97
CA TYR A 421 8.94 5.57 -18.86
C TYR A 421 9.14 6.19 -17.47
N ILE A 422 8.97 5.39 -16.43
CA ILE A 422 9.05 5.77 -15.01
C ILE A 422 10.49 6.12 -14.58
N LEU A 423 11.49 5.49 -15.21
CA LEU A 423 12.89 5.71 -14.89
C LEU A 423 13.54 6.84 -15.69
N GLY A 424 13.10 7.10 -16.93
CA GLY A 424 13.62 8.23 -17.70
C GLY A 424 13.22 8.36 -19.18
N ASP A 425 12.52 7.42 -19.81
CA ASP A 425 12.24 7.47 -21.26
C ASP A 425 11.41 8.69 -21.67
N CYS A 426 10.54 9.19 -20.78
CA CYS A 426 9.80 10.43 -21.00
C CYS A 426 10.65 11.72 -20.84
N GLY A 427 11.92 11.63 -20.45
CA GLY A 427 12.81 12.77 -20.21
C GLY A 427 12.85 13.29 -18.77
N ARG A 428 12.26 12.55 -17.82
CA ARG A 428 12.52 12.68 -16.38
C ARG A 428 12.34 11.31 -15.71
N SER A 429 12.90 11.14 -14.52
CA SER A 429 12.43 10.11 -13.60
C SER A 429 11.21 10.58 -12.83
N TRP A 430 10.42 9.63 -12.33
CA TRP A 430 9.29 9.85 -11.43
C TRP A 430 9.58 9.33 -10.01
N ILE A 431 10.85 8.96 -9.75
CA ILE A 431 11.31 8.34 -8.51
C ILE A 431 12.24 9.31 -7.76
N PRO A 432 11.86 9.87 -6.60
CA PRO A 432 12.73 10.77 -5.87
C PRO A 432 14.06 10.09 -5.52
N GLY A 433 15.16 10.81 -5.78
CA GLY A 433 16.52 10.32 -5.57
C GLY A 433 17.11 9.48 -6.70
N PHE A 434 16.39 9.22 -7.79
CA PHE A 434 16.90 8.48 -8.96
C PHE A 434 16.79 9.28 -10.26
N GLY A 435 17.75 9.11 -11.18
CA GLY A 435 17.70 9.68 -12.53
C GLY A 435 17.72 11.22 -12.58
N GLU A 436 17.36 11.76 -13.74
CA GLU A 436 17.30 13.21 -13.98
C GLU A 436 15.91 13.79 -13.67
N ASN A 437 15.87 15.03 -13.18
CA ASN A 437 14.64 15.83 -13.00
C ASN A 437 13.54 15.15 -12.17
N TYR A 438 13.92 14.34 -11.18
CA TYR A 438 13.00 13.63 -10.28
C TYR A 438 12.20 14.56 -9.35
N PRO A 439 11.01 14.16 -8.88
CA PRO A 439 10.16 14.96 -7.99
C PRO A 439 10.83 15.36 -6.68
N LYS A 440 10.72 16.65 -6.33
CA LYS A 440 11.33 17.27 -5.15
C LYS A 440 10.30 17.63 -4.07
N LEU A 441 9.01 17.67 -4.43
CA LEU A 441 7.89 17.99 -3.56
C LEU A 441 6.88 16.82 -3.46
N PRO A 442 7.29 15.57 -3.17
CA PRO A 442 6.33 14.49 -2.92
C PRO A 442 5.46 14.82 -1.69
N TYR A 443 4.18 14.44 -1.75
CA TYR A 443 3.24 14.60 -0.66
C TYR A 443 3.56 13.56 0.41
N HIS A 444 4.52 13.87 1.27
CA HIS A 444 4.97 12.97 2.33
C HIS A 444 5.46 13.76 3.54
N LYS A 445 4.65 13.76 4.59
CA LYS A 445 4.83 14.59 5.80
C LYS A 445 6.15 14.27 6.51
N GLY A 446 6.47 12.99 6.66
CA GLY A 446 7.66 12.52 7.40
C GLY A 446 9.02 12.93 6.80
N SER A 447 9.10 13.31 5.52
CA SER A 447 10.34 13.81 4.90
C SER A 447 10.37 15.33 4.70
N TYR A 448 9.25 16.02 4.91
CA TYR A 448 9.18 17.49 4.95
C TYR A 448 9.27 18.04 6.38
N ASN A 449 8.54 17.44 7.33
CA ASN A 449 8.54 17.76 8.75
C ASN A 449 9.12 16.58 9.55
N ALA A 450 10.37 16.21 9.27
CA ALA A 450 11.03 15.09 9.97
C ALA A 450 11.37 15.46 11.41
N TYR A 451 11.44 14.48 12.32
CA TYR A 451 11.67 14.77 13.74
C TYR A 451 13.01 15.51 14.01
N ILE A 452 14.04 15.31 13.17
CA ILE A 452 15.32 16.03 13.28
C ILE A 452 15.36 17.41 12.59
N ASP A 453 14.53 17.66 11.56
CA ASP A 453 14.37 18.99 10.93
C ASP A 453 12.88 19.26 10.68
N TYR A 454 12.30 20.05 11.59
CA TYR A 454 10.89 20.40 11.60
C TYR A 454 10.78 21.93 11.69
N PRO A 455 10.69 22.64 10.55
CA PRO A 455 10.80 24.10 10.51
C PRO A 455 9.67 24.82 11.26
N MET A 456 8.48 24.21 11.31
CA MET A 456 7.28 24.75 11.95
C MET A 456 7.00 24.11 13.34
N ARG A 457 8.01 23.50 13.96
CA ARG A 457 7.91 22.86 15.29
C ARG A 457 7.34 23.84 16.34
N GLY A 458 6.23 23.44 16.97
CA GLY A 458 5.56 24.22 18.01
C GLY A 458 4.58 25.30 17.51
N GLN A 459 4.35 25.39 16.19
CA GLN A 459 3.23 26.16 15.63
C GLN A 459 1.90 25.40 15.75
N THR A 460 0.79 26.03 15.39
CA THR A 460 -0.50 25.32 15.25
C THR A 460 -0.43 24.33 14.09
N ASN A 461 -1.11 23.19 14.24
CA ASN A 461 -1.17 22.16 13.19
C ASN A 461 -1.65 22.73 11.84
N ASP A 462 -2.59 23.68 11.87
CA ASP A 462 -3.12 24.36 10.68
C ASP A 462 -2.01 25.15 9.97
N ALA A 463 -1.18 25.91 10.70
CA ALA A 463 -0.05 26.65 10.14
C ALA A 463 1.08 25.74 9.62
N ILE A 464 1.24 24.54 10.22
CA ILE A 464 2.15 23.50 9.73
C ILE A 464 1.62 22.89 8.42
N GLY A 465 0.30 22.68 8.32
CA GLY A 465 -0.38 22.23 7.10
C GLY A 465 -0.30 23.26 5.97
N ASP A 466 -0.55 24.54 6.28
CA ASP A 466 -0.41 25.64 5.33
C ASP A 466 1.02 25.74 4.78
N ASP A 467 2.06 25.65 5.63
CA ASP A 467 3.46 25.62 5.17
C ASP A 467 3.74 24.38 4.31
N PHE A 468 3.38 23.18 4.77
CA PHE A 468 3.58 21.93 4.02
C PHE A 468 2.91 21.97 2.64
N LEU A 469 1.70 22.51 2.54
CA LEU A 469 0.94 22.62 1.29
C LEU A 469 1.45 23.75 0.38
N THR A 470 1.68 24.95 0.92
CA THR A 470 1.97 26.15 0.10
C THR A 470 3.45 26.40 -0.18
N SER A 471 4.36 25.83 0.64
CA SER A 471 5.79 25.98 0.45
C SER A 471 6.24 25.38 -0.88
N THR A 472 7.14 26.08 -1.56
CA THR A 472 7.82 25.59 -2.77
C THR A 472 9.20 24.99 -2.48
N THR A 473 9.60 24.85 -1.21
CA THR A 473 10.85 24.16 -0.88
C THR A 473 10.73 22.66 -1.15
N PRO A 474 11.79 22.00 -1.62
CA PRO A 474 11.89 20.55 -1.59
C PRO A 474 11.62 19.98 -0.19
N ASN A 475 11.22 18.70 -0.12
CA ASN A 475 11.21 17.97 1.15
C ASN A 475 12.65 17.93 1.73
N ARG A 476 12.77 18.06 3.05
CA ARG A 476 14.06 18.19 3.76
C ARG A 476 14.97 16.99 3.57
N PHE A 477 14.36 15.81 3.44
CA PHE A 477 15.06 14.57 3.14
C PHE A 477 14.54 13.96 1.84
N ILE A 478 15.46 13.38 1.06
CA ILE A 478 15.10 12.71 -0.18
C ILE A 478 14.35 11.43 0.17
N LEU A 479 13.09 11.35 -0.28
CA LEU A 479 12.25 10.16 -0.13
C LEU A 479 12.65 9.09 -1.17
N TYR A 480 13.85 8.56 -1.03
CA TYR A 480 14.46 7.64 -1.98
C TYR A 480 13.50 6.53 -2.41
N GLY A 481 13.33 6.37 -3.73
CA GLY A 481 12.66 5.22 -4.32
C GLY A 481 11.13 5.26 -4.37
N ALA A 482 10.47 6.22 -3.73
CA ALA A 482 9.01 6.33 -3.79
C ALA A 482 8.51 6.49 -5.25
N LEU A 483 7.45 5.78 -5.61
CA LEU A 483 6.74 6.00 -6.86
C LEU A 483 5.67 7.06 -6.61
N VAL A 484 5.72 8.19 -7.32
CA VAL A 484 4.68 9.24 -7.22
C VAL A 484 3.44 8.89 -8.05
N GLY A 485 2.30 9.54 -7.77
CA GLY A 485 1.03 9.37 -8.48
C GLY A 485 1.16 9.41 -10.01
N GLY A 486 1.88 10.41 -10.54
CA GLY A 486 2.29 10.48 -11.95
C GLY A 486 1.84 11.72 -12.72
N PRO A 487 1.86 11.66 -14.07
CA PRO A 487 1.36 12.73 -14.93
C PRO A 487 -0.13 12.65 -15.22
N ALA A 488 -0.70 13.76 -15.68
CA ALA A 488 -1.96 13.79 -16.42
C ALA A 488 -1.85 13.04 -17.77
N ALA A 489 -2.99 12.76 -18.41
CA ALA A 489 -3.07 12.03 -19.68
C ALA A 489 -2.29 12.65 -20.87
N THR A 490 -1.81 13.88 -20.72
CA THR A 490 -0.98 14.62 -21.71
C THR A 490 0.53 14.53 -21.46
N ASP A 491 0.96 13.66 -20.54
CA ASP A 491 2.28 13.65 -19.87
C ASP A 491 2.55 14.84 -18.94
N GLY A 492 1.68 15.86 -18.90
CA GLY A 492 1.84 17.05 -18.07
C GLY A 492 1.83 16.74 -16.56
N TYR A 493 2.60 17.49 -15.77
CA TYR A 493 2.84 17.22 -14.35
C TYR A 493 3.04 18.50 -13.55
N VAL A 494 2.78 18.48 -12.24
CA VAL A 494 3.23 19.53 -11.32
C VAL A 494 3.91 18.88 -10.12
N ASP A 495 5.14 19.30 -9.83
CA ASP A 495 5.88 18.93 -8.62
C ASP A 495 5.42 19.86 -7.47
N ASN A 496 4.23 19.60 -6.92
CA ASN A 496 3.58 20.42 -5.90
C ASN A 496 2.72 19.55 -4.96
N ARG A 497 2.94 19.69 -3.65
CA ARG A 497 2.20 18.96 -2.61
C ARG A 497 0.69 19.24 -2.59
N GLN A 498 0.23 20.40 -3.07
CA GLN A 498 -1.21 20.65 -3.25
C GLN A 498 -1.86 19.83 -4.39
N ASN A 499 -1.07 19.23 -5.28
CA ASN A 499 -1.54 18.38 -6.37
C ASN A 499 -1.18 16.92 -6.08
N TYR A 500 -1.74 16.39 -4.99
CA TYR A 500 -1.49 15.02 -4.52
C TYR A 500 -1.80 13.96 -5.60
N GLU A 501 -2.69 14.20 -6.54
CA GLU A 501 -2.94 13.26 -7.66
C GLU A 501 -1.67 12.98 -8.47
N TYR A 502 -0.74 13.95 -8.49
CA TYR A 502 0.57 13.86 -9.11
C TYR A 502 1.69 13.46 -8.12
N THR A 503 1.65 13.98 -6.89
CA THR A 503 2.76 13.89 -5.92
C THR A 503 2.55 12.91 -4.75
N GLU A 504 1.38 12.29 -4.61
CA GLU A 504 1.09 11.28 -3.57
C GLU A 504 2.00 10.06 -3.72
N VAL A 505 2.35 9.46 -2.59
CA VAL A 505 3.25 8.31 -2.47
C VAL A 505 2.70 7.36 -1.42
N THR A 506 2.53 6.08 -1.77
CA THR A 506 1.94 5.08 -0.87
C THR A 506 2.57 3.71 -1.05
N GLN A 507 2.51 2.90 0.01
CA GLN A 507 3.05 1.55 0.07
C GLN A 507 2.60 0.64 -1.10
N ASP A 508 1.39 0.84 -1.64
CA ASP A 508 0.84 0.03 -2.74
C ASP A 508 1.47 0.39 -4.11
N TYR A 509 1.82 1.66 -4.31
CA TYR A 509 2.45 2.13 -5.56
C TYR A 509 3.82 1.48 -5.77
N ASN A 510 4.61 1.35 -4.71
CA ASN A 510 5.93 0.73 -4.76
C ASN A 510 5.89 -0.81 -4.83
N ALA A 511 4.79 -1.46 -4.47
CA ALA A 511 4.77 -2.90 -4.20
C ALA A 511 5.06 -3.72 -5.46
N ALA A 512 4.26 -3.56 -6.51
CA ALA A 512 4.47 -4.28 -7.77
C ALA A 512 5.54 -3.60 -8.64
N PHE A 513 5.81 -2.30 -8.45
CA PHE A 513 6.93 -1.61 -9.11
C PHE A 513 8.28 -2.27 -8.76
N THR A 514 8.50 -2.56 -7.47
CA THR A 514 9.67 -3.33 -7.01
C THR A 514 9.73 -4.71 -7.66
N GLY A 515 8.58 -5.37 -7.83
CA GLY A 515 8.45 -6.64 -8.54
C GLY A 515 8.78 -6.55 -10.02
N ALA A 516 8.29 -5.53 -10.71
CA ALA A 516 8.54 -5.29 -12.13
C ALA A 516 10.04 -5.06 -12.38
N LEU A 517 10.70 -4.26 -11.54
CA LEU A 517 12.15 -4.06 -11.58
C LEU A 517 12.91 -5.38 -11.38
N ALA A 518 12.53 -6.20 -10.39
CA ALA A 518 13.13 -7.51 -10.17
C ALA A 518 12.91 -8.48 -11.35
N GLY A 519 11.74 -8.41 -11.99
CA GLY A 519 11.43 -9.11 -13.22
C GLY A 519 12.24 -8.62 -14.42
N LEU A 520 12.58 -7.32 -14.49
CA LEU A 520 13.51 -6.80 -15.51
C LEU A 520 14.96 -7.22 -15.24
N VAL A 521 15.42 -7.24 -13.98
CA VAL A 521 16.75 -7.81 -13.62
C VAL A 521 16.83 -9.28 -14.03
N SER A 522 15.76 -10.05 -13.84
CA SER A 522 15.63 -11.42 -14.33
C SER A 522 15.68 -11.51 -15.86
N LEU A 523 14.85 -10.71 -16.57
CA LEU A 523 14.73 -10.69 -18.03
C LEU A 523 16.03 -10.33 -18.75
N TYR A 524 16.74 -9.31 -18.26
CA TYR A 524 17.99 -8.84 -18.86
C TYR A 524 19.20 -9.71 -18.48
N GLY A 525 19.09 -10.52 -17.43
CA GLY A 525 20.18 -11.29 -16.84
C GLY A 525 20.83 -10.53 -15.67
N PRO A 526 20.79 -11.05 -14.44
CA PRO A 526 21.34 -10.37 -13.25
C PRO A 526 22.81 -9.95 -13.36
N SER A 527 23.61 -10.67 -14.14
CA SER A 527 25.03 -10.38 -14.41
C SER A 527 25.29 -9.08 -15.21
N LYS A 528 24.25 -8.43 -15.74
CA LYS A 528 24.36 -7.10 -16.37
C LYS A 528 24.34 -5.94 -15.37
N PHE A 529 23.95 -6.21 -14.13
CA PHE A 529 23.78 -5.20 -13.07
C PHE A 529 24.87 -5.32 -12.02
N LYS A 530 24.98 -4.31 -11.15
CA LYS A 530 25.81 -4.34 -9.95
C LYS A 530 24.89 -4.45 -8.73
N ALA A 531 25.44 -4.96 -7.63
CA ALA A 531 24.78 -4.81 -6.33
C ALA A 531 24.76 -3.32 -5.94
N ALA A 532 23.64 -2.85 -5.40
CA ALA A 532 23.47 -1.51 -4.87
C ALA A 532 23.87 -1.45 -3.38
N SER A 533 23.98 -0.23 -2.85
CA SER A 533 24.35 0.04 -1.46
C SER A 533 23.91 1.46 -1.03
N ASP A 534 23.90 1.72 0.28
CA ASP A 534 23.72 3.07 0.83
C ASP A 534 24.88 4.05 0.50
N CYS A 535 25.96 3.57 -0.14
CA CYS A 535 27.14 4.39 -0.45
C CYS A 535 26.80 5.60 -1.34
N GLY A 536 27.01 6.80 -0.79
CA GLY A 536 26.77 8.07 -1.48
C GLY A 536 25.31 8.54 -1.48
N LEU A 537 24.40 7.84 -0.79
CA LEU A 537 23.03 8.31 -0.55
C LEU A 537 22.98 9.26 0.66
N ASP A 538 22.22 10.35 0.55
CA ASP A 538 21.98 11.26 1.68
C ASP A 538 20.84 10.74 2.56
N LEU A 539 21.17 9.81 3.45
CA LEU A 539 20.23 9.29 4.44
C LEU A 539 20.01 10.23 5.64
N GLY A 540 20.45 11.50 5.54
CA GLY A 540 20.30 12.55 6.56
C GLY A 540 21.40 12.57 7.64
N TRP A 541 22.39 11.68 7.57
CA TRP A 541 23.44 11.56 8.60
C TRP A 541 24.38 12.77 8.70
N GLY A 542 24.38 13.67 7.71
CA GLY A 542 25.09 14.96 7.77
C GLY A 542 24.34 16.06 8.51
N HIS A 543 23.09 15.85 8.94
CA HIS A 543 22.26 16.88 9.55
C HIS A 543 22.70 17.19 11.01
N PRO A 544 22.77 18.46 11.47
CA PRO A 544 23.26 18.80 12.81
C PRO A 544 22.48 18.19 13.99
N ASN A 545 21.21 17.86 13.77
CA ASN A 545 20.34 17.21 14.77
C ASN A 545 20.26 15.67 14.60
N ALA A 546 21.03 15.08 13.68
CA ALA A 546 21.08 13.63 13.52
C ALA A 546 21.68 12.97 14.77
N THR A 547 21.24 11.74 15.04
CA THR A 547 21.87 10.84 16.01
C THR A 547 23.21 10.34 15.46
N LYS A 548 23.92 9.49 16.21
CA LYS A 548 25.10 8.80 15.67
C LYS A 548 24.65 7.71 14.69
N GLN A 549 25.15 7.75 13.45
CA GLN A 549 24.98 6.70 12.45
C GLN A 549 25.31 5.31 13.02
N PRO A 550 24.54 4.25 12.68
CA PRO A 550 24.83 2.89 13.12
C PRO A 550 26.26 2.44 12.80
N ALA A 551 26.82 1.63 13.70
CA ALA A 551 28.05 0.89 13.41
C ALA A 551 27.66 -0.42 12.68
N TYR A 552 27.80 -0.41 11.36
CA TYR A 552 27.64 -1.59 10.51
C TYR A 552 28.78 -2.59 10.72
N ALA A 553 28.57 -3.85 10.31
CA ALA A 553 29.61 -4.87 10.39
C ALA A 553 30.74 -4.59 9.38
N ALA A 554 31.97 -5.00 9.68
CA ALA A 554 33.06 -4.92 8.71
C ALA A 554 32.77 -5.84 7.50
N GLY A 555 32.82 -5.32 6.27
CA GLY A 555 32.36 -6.03 5.08
C GLY A 555 30.85 -5.96 4.82
N ASP A 556 30.09 -5.13 5.56
CA ASP A 556 28.69 -4.82 5.25
C ASP A 556 28.60 -3.89 4.03
N CYS A 557 28.75 -4.49 2.85
CA CYS A 557 28.71 -3.80 1.57
C CYS A 557 27.34 -3.21 1.20
N TYR A 558 26.28 -3.55 1.95
CA TYR A 558 24.92 -3.11 1.64
C TYR A 558 24.64 -1.72 2.25
N HIS A 559 25.16 -1.45 3.44
CA HIS A 559 25.00 -0.18 4.14
C HIS A 559 26.25 0.73 4.10
N THR A 560 27.33 0.31 3.44
CA THR A 560 28.60 1.04 3.39
C THR A 560 29.16 1.11 1.97
N CYS A 561 30.33 1.73 1.80
CA CYS A 561 31.07 1.75 0.54
C CYS A 561 32.04 0.56 0.37
N ASP A 562 31.97 -0.47 1.22
CA ASP A 562 32.71 -1.72 1.02
C ASP A 562 32.20 -2.44 -0.26
N PRO A 563 33.07 -3.06 -1.08
CA PRO A 563 32.65 -3.67 -2.34
C PRO A 563 31.88 -4.98 -2.11
N CYS A 564 30.65 -5.08 -2.61
CA CYS A 564 29.88 -6.33 -2.54
C CYS A 564 30.51 -7.46 -3.36
N VAL A 565 30.78 -8.58 -2.70
CA VAL A 565 31.16 -9.85 -3.31
C VAL A 565 29.90 -10.69 -3.54
N PRO A 566 29.53 -11.01 -4.80
CA PRO A 566 28.31 -11.77 -5.07
C PRO A 566 28.33 -13.16 -4.42
N GLY A 567 27.26 -13.49 -3.70
CA GLY A 567 27.03 -14.83 -3.13
C GLY A 567 27.65 -15.10 -1.75
N THR A 568 28.29 -14.12 -1.09
CA THR A 568 28.91 -14.32 0.24
C THR A 568 28.30 -13.47 1.37
N THR A 569 27.21 -12.76 1.11
CA THR A 569 26.64 -11.74 2.00
C THR A 569 25.63 -12.28 3.02
N THR A 570 26.10 -13.05 4.00
CA THR A 570 25.42 -13.08 5.31
C THR A 570 25.77 -11.82 6.09
N ALA A 571 25.16 -10.68 5.75
CA ALA A 571 25.23 -9.47 6.55
C ALA A 571 24.38 -9.65 7.83
N PRO A 572 24.96 -9.75 9.03
CA PRO A 572 24.18 -9.64 10.26
C PRO A 572 23.70 -8.19 10.40
N ALA A 573 22.50 -7.99 10.93
CA ALA A 573 22.08 -6.64 11.32
C ALA A 573 23.04 -6.07 12.39
N PRO A 574 23.24 -4.74 12.45
CA PRO A 574 23.98 -4.10 13.54
C PRO A 574 23.52 -4.61 14.90
N GLY A 575 24.47 -4.94 15.79
CA GLY A 575 24.27 -5.87 16.90
C GLY A 575 23.19 -5.49 17.93
N GLY A 576 21.95 -5.91 17.66
CA GLY A 576 20.86 -5.93 18.64
C GLY A 576 20.93 -7.17 19.54
N GLN A 577 20.50 -7.03 20.80
CA GLN A 577 20.47 -8.15 21.74
C GLN A 577 19.55 -9.28 21.25
N THR A 578 19.95 -10.53 21.49
CA THR A 578 19.12 -11.71 21.24
C THR A 578 17.82 -11.62 22.05
N GLY A 579 16.71 -11.30 21.37
CA GLY A 579 15.38 -11.29 21.97
C GLY A 579 14.98 -12.69 22.42
N ALA A 580 15.23 -13.00 23.69
CA ALA A 580 14.86 -14.28 24.26
C ALA A 580 13.34 -14.46 24.19
N THR A 581 12.88 -15.63 23.73
CA THR A 581 11.47 -16.02 23.68
C THR A 581 10.92 -16.25 25.10
N GLY A 582 10.66 -15.14 25.81
CA GLY A 582 10.26 -15.13 27.21
C GLY A 582 8.82 -14.67 27.38
N ASN A 583 7.88 -15.61 27.32
CA ASN A 583 6.46 -15.38 27.62
C ASN A 583 6.28 -15.04 29.11
N PRO A 584 5.85 -13.81 29.49
CA PRO A 584 5.72 -13.43 30.89
C PRO A 584 4.38 -13.91 31.46
N SER A 585 4.35 -15.16 31.92
CA SER A 585 3.20 -15.71 32.65
C SER A 585 2.94 -14.92 33.93
N ARG A 586 1.81 -14.20 33.96
CA ARG A 586 1.40 -13.30 35.05
C ARG A 586 1.18 -14.04 36.38
N PRO A 587 1.95 -13.75 37.45
CA PRO A 587 1.63 -14.22 38.80
C PRO A 587 0.43 -13.46 39.37
N GLY A 588 -0.41 -14.13 40.16
CA GLY A 588 -1.61 -13.54 40.75
C GLY A 588 -1.46 -13.17 42.24
N SER A 589 -1.66 -11.90 42.57
CA SER A 589 -2.01 -11.37 43.89
C SER A 589 -2.54 -9.92 43.71
N GLY A 590 -3.23 -9.29 44.66
CA GLY A 590 -3.77 -9.76 45.94
C GLY A 590 -4.07 -8.57 46.87
N THR A 591 -5.34 -8.39 47.26
CA THR A 591 -5.83 -7.47 48.33
C THR A 591 -5.45 -5.98 48.30
N ALA A 592 -6.38 -5.17 47.75
CA ALA A 592 -7.08 -4.04 48.41
C ALA A 592 -6.33 -2.95 49.23
N ALA A 593 -6.55 -1.69 48.84
CA ALA A 593 -6.63 -0.52 49.72
C ALA A 593 -7.83 0.38 49.30
N LYS A 594 -8.24 1.37 50.11
CA LYS A 594 -9.51 2.11 49.95
C LYS A 594 -9.37 3.60 49.59
N SER A 595 -10.43 4.10 48.94
CA SER A 595 -11.06 5.43 49.08
C SER A 595 -10.26 6.71 48.80
N GLY A 596 -10.74 7.45 47.80
CA GLY A 596 -10.67 8.92 47.69
C GLY A 596 -11.85 9.39 46.83
N ALA A 597 -12.66 10.34 47.28
CA ALA A 597 -13.94 10.68 46.66
C ALA A 597 -14.06 12.16 46.28
N PHE A 598 -14.33 12.44 45.00
CA PHE A 598 -14.91 13.65 44.42
C PHE A 598 -15.36 13.28 42.99
N GLY A 599 -16.42 13.84 42.40
CA GLY A 599 -17.49 14.69 42.92
C GLY A 599 -18.55 14.88 41.82
N VAL A 600 -19.83 14.93 42.16
CA VAL A 600 -20.91 15.10 41.18
C VAL A 600 -21.01 16.56 40.75
N PHE A 601 -21.03 16.84 39.45
CA PHE A 601 -21.39 18.17 38.92
C PHE A 601 -22.36 18.06 37.73
N ASN A 602 -23.24 19.07 37.63
CA ASN A 602 -24.38 19.06 36.72
C ASN A 602 -24.01 19.47 35.30
N ALA A 603 -24.78 18.96 34.33
CA ALA A 603 -24.88 19.58 33.01
C ALA A 603 -25.82 20.80 33.06
N GLN A 604 -25.43 21.93 32.47
CA GLN A 604 -26.36 22.86 31.82
C GLN A 604 -25.66 23.90 30.92
N VAL A 605 -26.33 24.21 29.80
CA VAL A 605 -26.26 25.44 28.98
C VAL A 605 -24.89 25.92 28.46
N TRP A 606 -24.73 25.88 27.14
CA TRP A 606 -24.07 26.95 26.38
C TRP A 606 -24.90 27.32 25.13
N THR A 607 -25.13 28.62 24.98
CA THR A 607 -25.57 29.34 23.77
C THR A 607 -24.77 30.67 23.77
N SER A 608 -24.54 31.45 22.71
CA SER A 608 -25.17 31.59 21.38
C SER A 608 -24.20 32.26 20.38
N VAL A 609 -24.49 32.22 19.06
CA VAL A 609 -23.93 33.08 17.97
C VAL A 609 -22.43 32.86 17.63
N GLY A 610 -21.93 32.94 16.39
CA GLY A 610 -22.46 33.16 15.02
C GLY A 610 -21.36 32.74 14.00
N VAL A 611 -21.51 32.73 12.67
CA VAL A 611 -22.19 33.61 11.70
C VAL A 611 -22.56 32.81 10.44
N ALA A 612 -23.60 33.21 9.68
CA ALA A 612 -23.92 32.63 8.36
C ALA A 612 -24.57 33.66 7.39
N VAL A 613 -24.29 33.52 6.08
CA VAL A 613 -24.82 34.33 4.95
C VAL A 613 -24.99 33.36 3.75
N VAL A 614 -26.20 32.89 3.41
CA VAL A 614 -27.15 33.40 2.38
C VAL A 614 -26.61 33.25 0.94
N VAL A 615 -27.22 32.48 0.02
CA VAL A 615 -28.53 32.66 -0.71
C VAL A 615 -29.22 31.27 -0.93
N VAL A 616 -30.54 30.99 -0.97
CA VAL A 616 -31.86 31.69 -1.14
C VAL A 616 -32.47 31.59 -2.58
N VAL A 617 -33.81 31.68 -2.75
CA VAL A 617 -34.63 31.50 -4.01
C VAL A 617 -34.81 30.01 -4.42
N LEU A 618 -35.97 29.36 -4.65
CA LEU A 618 -37.45 29.53 -4.53
C LEU A 618 -38.04 28.15 -4.05
N SER A 619 -39.22 27.91 -3.46
CA SER A 619 -40.66 28.21 -3.74
C SER A 619 -41.30 27.38 -4.87
N VAL A 620 -42.56 26.89 -4.81
CA VAL A 620 -43.81 27.41 -4.17
C VAL A 620 -44.73 26.30 -3.59
N TRP A 621 -45.39 26.62 -2.45
CA TRP A 621 -46.67 26.17 -1.83
C TRP A 621 -47.56 25.06 -2.46
N VAL A 622 -48.28 24.29 -1.62
CA VAL A 622 -49.76 24.41 -1.35
C VAL A 622 -50.31 23.27 -0.46
N ILE A 623 -50.99 23.63 0.65
CA ILE A 623 -52.08 22.93 1.39
C ILE A 623 -52.05 21.38 1.49
N LEU A 624 -51.74 20.85 2.69
CA LEU A 624 -52.75 20.46 3.71
C LEU A 624 -52.10 20.28 5.10
#